data_AF-A0A2D4IYB1-F1
#
_entry.id   AF-A0A2D4IYB1-F1
#
_cell.length_a   1.000
_cell.length_b   1.000
_cell.length_c   1.000
_cell.angle_alpha   90.00
_cell.angle_beta   90.00
_cell.angle_gamma   90.00
#
_symmetry.space_group_name_H-M   'P 1'
#
loop_
_entity.id
_entity.type
_entity.pdbx_description
1 polymer ?
#
loop_
_entity_poly.entity_id
_entity_poly.type
_entity_poly.pdbx_seq_one_letter_code
_entity_poly.pdbx_strand_id
1 'polypeptide(L)'
;LLPAESRASVLALRAFNVELAQIRDSVTEKTIGLMRIEFWRNAVEDIYQDNPPQQPVAIELWKAVRRQNLTKRWLMNIIDQREENLDDRAYRDISELETYAENTQSALLYLTLETLGV
;
A
#
# COMPACT_ATOMS: atom_id res chain seq x y z
N LEU A 1 -8.03 20.11 2.14
CA LEU A 1 -6.56 20.38 2.14
C LEU A 1 -5.97 19.69 3.37
N LEU A 2 -4.85 18.99 3.20
CA LEU A 2 -4.17 18.30 4.32
C LEU A 2 -3.27 19.28 5.09
N PRO A 3 -3.14 19.13 6.42
CA PRO A 3 -2.17 19.89 7.21
C PRO A 3 -0.76 19.78 6.62
N ALA A 4 0.03 20.86 6.70
CA ALA A 4 1.38 20.87 6.13
C ALA A 4 2.26 19.73 6.67
N GLU A 5 2.07 19.40 7.95
CA GLU A 5 2.81 18.37 8.66
C GLU A 5 2.52 16.95 8.14
N SER A 6 1.27 16.64 7.81
CA SER A 6 0.88 15.30 7.33
C SER A 6 0.96 15.15 5.81
N ARG A 7 1.11 16.25 5.07
CA ARG A 7 1.04 16.26 3.60
C ARG A 7 2.04 15.32 2.95
N ALA A 8 3.30 15.34 3.39
CA ALA A 8 4.35 14.47 2.85
C ALA A 8 4.01 12.99 3.10
N SER A 9 3.59 12.65 4.30
CA SER A 9 3.21 11.28 4.67
C SER A 9 2.03 10.76 3.85
N VAL A 10 0.98 11.57 3.67
CA VAL A 10 -0.18 11.18 2.87
C VAL A 10 0.19 11.03 1.39
N LEU A 11 1.10 11.85 0.87
CA LEU A 11 1.61 11.69 -0.50
C LEU A 11 2.41 10.38 -0.64
N ALA A 12 3.24 10.03 0.35
CA ALA A 12 3.96 8.76 0.37
C ALA A 12 3.00 7.55 0.38
N LEU A 13 1.96 7.59 1.22
CA LEU A 13 0.93 6.55 1.26
C LEU A 13 0.17 6.41 -0.06
N ARG A 14 -0.18 7.55 -0.69
CA ARG A 14 -0.83 7.54 -2.00
C ARG A 14 0.07 6.99 -3.09
N ALA A 15 1.36 7.38 -3.09
CA ALA A 15 2.34 6.85 -4.03
C ALA A 15 2.49 5.34 -3.89
N PHE A 16 2.62 4.84 -2.65
CA PHE A 16 2.64 3.41 -2.36
C PHE A 16 1.39 2.68 -2.88
N ASN A 17 0.20 3.21 -2.64
CA ASN A 17 -1.03 2.63 -3.16
C ASN A 17 -1.07 2.63 -4.71
N VAL A 18 -0.56 3.68 -5.36
CA VAL A 18 -0.48 3.75 -6.82
C VAL A 18 0.50 2.72 -7.39
N GLU A 19 1.69 2.60 -6.79
CA GLU A 19 2.71 1.61 -7.18
C GLU A 19 2.11 0.19 -7.14
N LEU A 20 1.39 -0.16 -6.07
CA LEU A 20 0.73 -1.45 -5.97
C LEU A 20 -0.43 -1.63 -6.96
N ALA A 21 -1.27 -0.61 -7.12
CA ALA A 21 -2.42 -0.66 -8.04
C ALA A 21 -1.99 -0.86 -9.50
N GLN A 22 -0.84 -0.31 -9.89
CA GLN A 22 -0.31 -0.39 -11.25
C GLN A 22 0.34 -1.74 -11.57
N ILE A 23 0.67 -2.57 -10.58
CA ILE A 23 1.36 -3.84 -10.83
C ILE A 23 0.59 -4.68 -11.83
N ARG A 24 -0.70 -4.89 -11.61
CA ARG A 24 -1.56 -5.70 -12.48
C ARG A 24 -1.54 -5.20 -13.92
N ASP A 25 -1.69 -3.89 -14.12
CA ASP A 25 -1.79 -3.30 -15.45
C ASP A 25 -0.43 -3.19 -16.16
N SER A 26 0.68 -3.32 -15.41
CA SER A 26 2.06 -3.15 -15.91
C SER A 26 2.77 -4.45 -16.28
N VAL A 27 2.18 -5.61 -15.98
CA VAL A 27 2.82 -6.93 -16.16
C VAL A 27 1.97 -7.84 -17.04
N THR A 28 2.61 -8.59 -17.94
CA THR A 28 1.91 -9.56 -18.81
C THR A 28 1.87 -10.95 -18.18
N GLU A 29 2.92 -11.33 -17.44
CA GLU A 29 3.03 -12.62 -16.78
C GLU A 29 2.74 -12.50 -15.29
N LYS A 30 1.83 -13.33 -14.76
CA LYS A 30 1.46 -13.38 -13.34
C LYS A 30 2.68 -13.50 -12.43
N THR A 31 3.67 -14.31 -12.82
CA THR A 31 4.91 -14.51 -12.07
C THR A 31 5.67 -13.21 -11.84
N ILE A 32 5.72 -12.32 -12.83
CA ILE A 32 6.38 -11.01 -12.71
C ILE A 32 5.58 -10.11 -11.75
N GLY A 33 4.26 -10.15 -11.82
CA GLY A 33 3.38 -9.47 -10.87
C GLY A 33 3.64 -9.91 -9.42
N LEU A 34 3.69 -11.22 -9.19
CA LEU A 34 3.98 -11.81 -7.87
C LEU A 34 5.37 -11.38 -7.36
N MET A 35 6.39 -11.36 -8.22
CA MET A 35 7.71 -10.85 -7.82
C MET A 35 7.69 -9.39 -7.37
N ARG A 36 6.89 -8.53 -8.02
CA ARG A 36 6.74 -7.12 -7.63
C ARG A 36 5.96 -6.96 -6.32
N ILE A 37 4.92 -7.76 -6.12
CA ILE A 37 4.20 -7.83 -4.84
C ILE A 37 5.16 -8.23 -3.73
N GLU A 38 5.97 -9.26 -3.96
CA GLU A 38 6.91 -9.76 -2.96
C GLU A 38 8.04 -8.77 -2.66
N PHE A 39 8.49 -8.01 -3.66
CA PHE A 39 9.36 -6.87 -3.42
C PHE A 39 8.73 -5.87 -2.44
N TRP A 40 7.46 -5.49 -2.63
CA TRP A 40 6.78 -4.54 -1.74
C TRP A 40 6.52 -5.12 -0.35
N ARG A 41 6.24 -6.42 -0.25
CA ARG A 41 6.13 -7.13 1.03
C ARG A 41 7.43 -7.02 1.83
N ASN A 42 8.56 -7.36 1.22
CA ASN A 42 9.87 -7.24 1.82
C ASN A 42 10.23 -5.78 2.12
N ALA A 43 9.90 -4.84 1.22
CA ALA A 43 10.13 -3.42 1.44
C ALA A 43 9.41 -2.91 2.69
N VAL A 44 8.16 -3.34 2.93
CA VAL A 44 7.43 -2.98 4.16
C VAL A 44 8.12 -3.60 5.37
N GLU A 45 8.52 -4.88 5.34
CA GLU A 45 9.28 -5.50 6.44
C GLU A 45 10.55 -4.69 6.78
N ASP A 46 11.34 -4.35 5.76
CA ASP A 46 12.58 -3.59 5.86
C ASP A 46 12.37 -2.17 6.40
N ILE A 47 11.28 -1.50 6.00
CA ILE A 47 10.87 -0.19 6.52
C ILE A 47 10.66 -0.26 8.05
N TYR A 48 9.99 -1.29 8.54
CA TYR A 48 9.75 -1.47 9.99
C TYR A 48 11.00 -1.95 10.76
N GLN A 49 12.05 -2.38 10.06
CA GLN A 49 13.36 -2.67 10.61
C GLN A 49 14.35 -1.50 10.51
N ASP A 50 13.88 -0.31 10.12
CA ASP A 50 14.69 0.90 9.95
C ASP A 50 15.75 0.78 8.83
N ASN A 51 15.49 -0.05 7.82
CA ASN A 51 16.39 -0.32 6.70
C ASN A 51 15.67 -0.23 5.34
N PRO A 52 15.05 0.90 4.97
CA PRO A 52 14.26 0.97 3.75
C PRO A 52 15.10 0.68 2.49
N PRO A 53 14.55 -0.03 1.50
CA PRO A 53 15.25 -0.24 0.23
C PRO A 53 15.44 1.08 -0.52
N GLN A 54 16.40 1.11 -1.46
CA GLN A 54 16.71 2.28 -2.31
C GLN A 54 15.65 2.49 -3.41
N GLN A 55 14.38 2.59 -3.02
CA GLN A 55 13.24 2.89 -3.85
C GLN A 55 12.60 4.19 -3.32
N PRO A 56 12.39 5.24 -4.15
CA PRO A 56 11.99 6.56 -3.66
C PRO A 56 10.70 6.59 -2.82
N VAL A 57 9.69 5.82 -3.21
CA VAL A 57 8.43 5.72 -2.48
C VAL A 57 8.61 4.98 -1.15
N ALA A 58 9.42 3.92 -1.10
CA ALA A 58 9.75 3.19 0.12
C ALA A 58 10.51 4.09 1.12
N ILE A 59 11.43 4.94 0.63
CA ILE A 59 12.15 5.92 1.46
C ILE A 59 11.18 6.94 2.06
N GLU A 60 10.26 7.50 1.27
CA GLU A 60 9.26 8.44 1.79
C GLU A 60 8.25 7.77 2.72
N LEU A 61 7.88 6.52 2.43
CA LEU A 61 7.01 5.72 3.27
C LEU A 61 7.67 5.43 4.62
N TRP A 62 8.97 5.11 4.64
CA TRP A 62 9.74 4.98 5.88
C TRP A 62 9.72 6.25 6.73
N LYS A 63 9.94 7.42 6.12
CA LYS A 63 9.84 8.71 6.84
C LYS A 63 8.44 8.89 7.46
N ALA A 64 7.39 8.54 6.72
CA ALA A 64 6.01 8.60 7.21
C ALA A 64 5.78 7.66 8.40
N VAL A 65 6.20 6.39 8.28
CA VAL A 65 6.13 5.38 9.35
C VAL A 65 6.86 5.86 10.60
N ARG A 66 8.08 6.38 10.47
CA ARG A 66 8.88 6.89 11.59
C ARG A 66 8.27 8.12 12.26
N ARG A 67 7.64 9.00 11.47
CA ARG A 67 7.05 10.24 11.98
C ARG A 67 5.74 10.00 12.74
N GLN A 68 4.91 9.10 12.25
CA GLN A 68 3.52 8.95 12.71
C GLN A 68 3.21 7.57 13.30
N ASN A 69 4.22 6.71 13.44
CA ASN A 69 4.08 5.35 13.98
C ASN A 69 2.95 4.56 13.29
N LEU A 70 2.94 4.62 11.95
CA LEU A 70 1.88 4.01 11.14
C LEU A 70 1.78 2.51 11.40
N THR A 71 0.56 1.98 11.41
CA THR A 71 0.33 0.56 11.71
C THR A 71 0.70 -0.33 10.52
N LYS A 72 1.69 -1.20 10.71
CA LYS A 72 2.20 -2.13 9.69
C LYS A 72 1.10 -2.98 9.04
N ARG A 73 0.15 -3.45 9.85
CA ARG A 73 -0.95 -4.30 9.41
C ARG A 73 -1.74 -3.69 8.25
N TRP A 74 -1.96 -2.37 8.24
CA TRP A 74 -2.71 -1.73 7.16
C TRP A 74 -1.94 -1.71 5.84
N LEU A 75 -0.62 -1.49 5.89
CA LEU A 75 0.22 -1.55 4.69
C LEU A 75 0.26 -2.96 4.11
N MET A 76 0.42 -3.97 4.96
CA MET A 76 0.41 -5.38 4.56
C MET A 76 -0.95 -5.80 3.99
N ASN A 77 -2.06 -5.35 4.58
CA ASN A 77 -3.40 -5.65 4.08
C ASN A 77 -3.61 -5.13 2.65
N ILE A 78 -3.10 -3.95 2.31
CA ILE A 78 -3.18 -3.43 0.94
C ILE A 78 -2.40 -4.35 -0.02
N ILE A 79 -1.22 -4.83 0.37
CA ILE A 79 -0.41 -5.76 -0.43
C ILE A 79 -1.16 -7.07 -0.66
N ASP A 80 -1.68 -7.68 0.41
CA ASP A 80 -2.40 -8.96 0.35
C ASP A 80 -3.62 -8.87 -0.58
N GLN A 81 -4.42 -7.81 -0.46
CA GLN A 81 -5.57 -7.60 -1.34
C GLN A 81 -5.19 -7.38 -2.81
N ARG A 82 -4.05 -6.75 -3.07
CA ARG A 82 -3.54 -6.54 -4.44
C ARG A 82 -3.01 -7.83 -5.04
N GLU A 83 -2.38 -8.68 -4.23
CA GLU A 83 -1.95 -10.02 -4.63
C GLU A 83 -3.14 -10.90 -5.04
N GLU A 84 -4.18 -10.96 -4.20
CA GLU A 84 -5.42 -11.70 -4.50
C GLU A 84 -6.11 -11.24 -5.79
N ASN A 85 -5.92 -9.98 -6.16
CA ASN A 85 -6.51 -9.38 -7.35
C ASN A 85 -5.65 -9.49 -8.61
N LEU A 86 -4.42 -10.04 -8.53
CA LEU A 86 -3.56 -10.24 -9.70
C LEU A 86 -4.14 -11.22 -10.72
N ASP A 87 -5.01 -12.13 -10.29
CA ASP A 87 -5.64 -13.12 -11.17
C ASP A 87 -6.71 -12.53 -12.10
N ASP A 88 -7.03 -11.23 -11.95
CA ASP A 88 -8.01 -10.48 -12.75
C ASP A 88 -9.34 -11.21 -12.97
N ARG A 89 -9.74 -12.00 -11.98
CA ARG A 89 -11.03 -12.69 -12.01
C ARG A 89 -12.14 -11.65 -11.89
N ALA A 90 -13.17 -11.79 -12.72
CA ALA A 90 -14.38 -11.02 -12.55
C ALA A 90 -14.96 -11.26 -11.14
N TYR A 91 -15.39 -10.18 -10.49
CA TYR A 91 -16.15 -10.27 -9.25
C TYR A 91 -17.46 -11.01 -9.52
N ARG A 92 -17.83 -11.92 -8.62
CA ARG A 92 -19.04 -12.75 -8.73
C ARG A 92 -20.31 -11.90 -8.62
N ASP A 93 -20.27 -10.89 -7.75
CA ASP A 93 -21.36 -9.97 -7.46
C ASP A 93 -20.83 -8.63 -6.92
N ILE A 94 -21.74 -7.69 -6.67
CA ILE A 94 -21.42 -6.37 -6.12
C ILE A 94 -20.83 -6.49 -4.71
N SER A 95 -21.27 -7.45 -3.91
CA SER A 95 -20.79 -7.64 -2.54
C SER A 95 -19.30 -8.00 -2.51
N GLU A 96 -18.84 -8.83 -3.45
CA GLU A 96 -17.43 -9.15 -3.60
C GLU A 96 -16.59 -7.94 -4.04
N LEU A 97 -17.12 -7.12 -4.95
CA LEU A 97 -16.49 -5.86 -5.36
C LEU A 97 -16.37 -4.88 -4.18
N GLU A 98 -17.46 -4.73 -3.40
CA GLU A 98 -17.49 -3.89 -2.20
C GLU A 98 -16.47 -4.36 -1.17
N THR A 99 -16.38 -5.67 -0.93
CA THR A 99 -15.41 -6.26 0.01
C THR A 99 -13.97 -5.92 -0.40
N TYR A 100 -13.63 -6.05 -1.68
CA TYR A 100 -12.31 -5.70 -2.19
C TYR A 100 -12.02 -4.18 -2.06
N ALA A 101 -13.00 -3.34 -2.43
CA ALA A 101 -12.87 -1.89 -2.33
C ALA A 101 -12.68 -1.44 -0.87
N GLU A 102 -13.45 -2.02 0.05
CA GLU A 102 -13.34 -1.81 1.50
C GLU A 102 -11.95 -2.19 1.99
N ASN A 103 -11.46 -3.40 1.71
CA ASN A 103 -10.18 -3.84 2.26
C ASN A 103 -8.97 -3.06 1.73
N THR A 104 -9.04 -2.53 0.50
CA THR A 104 -7.98 -1.69 -0.07
C THR A 104 -8.09 -0.22 0.35
N GLN A 105 -9.28 0.39 0.23
CA GLN A 105 -9.48 1.81 0.52
C GLN A 105 -9.57 2.10 2.02
N SER A 106 -10.24 1.24 2.79
CA SER A 106 -10.36 1.46 4.24
C SER A 106 -9.00 1.37 4.91
N ALA A 107 -8.11 0.45 4.50
CA ALA A 107 -6.73 0.40 5.00
C ALA A 107 -5.95 1.71 4.71
N LEU A 108 -6.10 2.27 3.50
CA LEU A 108 -5.49 3.56 3.14
C LEU A 108 -6.09 4.74 3.93
N LEU A 109 -7.40 4.70 4.20
CA LEU A 109 -8.08 5.70 5.03
C LEU A 109 -7.61 5.63 6.48
N TYR A 110 -7.51 4.43 7.08
CA TYR A 110 -6.95 4.25 8.42
C TYR A 110 -5.52 4.80 8.51
N LEU A 111 -4.66 4.47 7.56
CA LEU A 111 -3.30 5.04 7.50
C LEU A 111 -3.32 6.56 7.36
N THR A 112 -4.24 7.11 6.56
CA THR A 112 -4.40 8.56 6.41
C THR A 112 -4.83 9.22 7.73
N LEU A 113 -5.73 8.60 8.48
CA LEU A 113 -6.16 9.07 9.81
C LEU A 113 -5.00 9.02 10.81
N GLU A 114 -4.19 7.95 10.80
CA GLU A 114 -2.98 7.86 11.61
C GLU A 114 -2.00 8.99 11.29
N THR A 115 -1.89 9.41 10.02
CA THR A 115 -1.06 10.59 9.68
C THR A 115 -1.56 11.91 10.30
N LEU A 116 -2.83 11.96 10.69
CA LEU A 116 -3.48 13.11 11.31
C LEU A 116 -3.52 12.99 12.84
N GLY A 117 -3.02 11.89 13.42
CA GLY A 117 -3.02 11.63 14.86
C GLY A 117 -4.37 11.14 15.41
N VAL A 118 -5.22 10.56 14.55
CA VAL A 118 -6.48 9.90 14.90
C VAL A 118 -6.27 8.40 14.92
#